data_AF-A0A812J7X7-F1
#
_entry.id   AF-A0A812J7X7-F1
#
_cell.length_a   1.000
_cell.length_b   1.000
_cell.length_c   1.000
_cell.angle_alpha   90.00
_cell.angle_beta   90.00
_cell.angle_gamma   90.00
#
_symmetry.space_group_name_H-M   'P 1'
#
loop_
_entity.id
_entity.type
_entity.pdbx_description
1 polymer ?
#
loop_
_entity_poly.entity_id
_entity_poly.type
_entity_poly.pdbx_seq_one_letter_code
_entity_poly.pdbx_strand_id
1 'polypeptide(L)'
;MHSVRQYPSVFCDGAGHASMMLIGGILMTLVAGFLAACAWAVWRMPYWTLKQAKRHYVAAFRFVKEGYRLDSWWYGVPVLLTGPLLSLPGLVAADDPASQMVLTTLILFAHLLLLLLCWPWKVPVVNVIETVAVSGALFSAISAGFFLPPGSGTSFSRAFAMLTRTVVAGAFCLVSVMFVCGLIECKCYGRSQCRFVPQVPRVQQDCLLTTGSRFLRSREPGTSEEPS
;
A
#
# COMPACT_ATOMS: atom_id res chain seq x y z
N MET A 1 -18.47 -4.12 -17.03
CA MET A 1 -18.96 -3.04 -16.16
C MET A 1 -19.91 -2.16 -16.97
N HIS A 2 -21.21 -2.18 -16.67
CA HIS A 2 -22.28 -1.51 -17.45
C HIS A 2 -22.92 -0.32 -16.70
N SER A 3 -22.22 0.27 -15.72
CA SER A 3 -22.88 0.98 -14.62
C SER A 3 -23.44 2.38 -14.91
N VAL A 4 -23.16 2.98 -16.09
CA VAL A 4 -23.76 4.27 -16.48
C VAL A 4 -24.58 4.15 -17.77
N ARG A 5 -24.24 3.21 -18.66
CA ARG A 5 -25.05 2.94 -19.88
C ARG A 5 -26.40 2.29 -19.60
N GLN A 6 -26.61 1.69 -18.42
CA GLN A 6 -27.90 1.08 -18.05
C GLN A 6 -28.97 2.10 -17.64
N TYR A 7 -28.62 3.37 -17.41
CA TYR A 7 -29.59 4.42 -17.07
C TYR A 7 -29.58 5.54 -18.12
N PRO A 8 -29.97 5.26 -19.38
CA PRO A 8 -30.07 6.28 -20.43
C PRO A 8 -31.09 7.39 -20.10
N SER A 9 -31.92 7.19 -19.07
CA SER A 9 -32.88 8.18 -18.56
C SER A 9 -32.25 9.31 -17.75
N VAL A 10 -30.99 9.17 -17.30
CA VAL A 10 -30.27 10.27 -16.64
C VAL A 10 -29.57 11.07 -17.73
N PHE A 11 -30.25 12.09 -18.24
CA PHE A 11 -29.65 13.03 -19.18
C PHE A 11 -28.44 13.70 -18.51
N CYS A 12 -27.30 13.69 -19.20
CA CYS A 12 -26.21 14.62 -18.91
C CYS A 12 -26.82 16.02 -19.02
N ASP A 13 -26.77 16.82 -17.95
CA ASP A 13 -27.47 18.12 -17.75
C ASP A 13 -28.82 18.06 -16.98
N GLY A 14 -29.29 16.88 -16.58
CA GLY A 14 -30.42 16.76 -15.67
C GLY A 14 -30.05 17.09 -14.22
N ALA A 15 -31.02 17.55 -13.42
CA ALA A 15 -30.85 17.79 -11.98
C ALA A 15 -30.33 16.54 -11.21
N GLY A 16 -30.65 15.33 -11.70
CA GLY A 16 -30.13 14.08 -11.15
C GLY A 16 -28.63 13.84 -11.41
N HIS A 17 -28.08 14.36 -12.51
CA HIS A 17 -26.64 14.25 -12.78
C HIS A 17 -25.84 15.14 -11.81
N ALA A 18 -26.30 16.37 -11.59
CA ALA A 18 -25.68 17.30 -10.65
C ALA A 18 -25.67 16.75 -9.21
N SER A 19 -26.75 16.10 -8.76
CA SER A 19 -26.79 15.50 -7.42
C SER A 19 -25.83 14.33 -7.26
N MET A 20 -25.68 13.46 -8.27
CA MET A 20 -24.69 12.38 -8.27
C MET A 20 -23.25 12.91 -8.25
N MET A 21 -22.94 13.94 -9.05
CA MET A 21 -21.64 14.60 -9.04
C MET A 21 -21.32 15.24 -7.69
N LEU A 22 -22.30 15.90 -7.07
CA LEU A 22 -22.14 16.50 -5.74
C LEU A 22 -21.84 15.45 -4.68
N ILE A 23 -22.61 14.36 -4.63
CA ILE A 23 -22.40 13.26 -3.67
C ILE A 23 -21.03 12.60 -3.89
N GLY A 24 -20.67 12.32 -5.15
CA GLY A 24 -19.36 11.77 -5.50
C GLY A 24 -18.21 12.69 -5.10
N GLY A 25 -18.36 14.00 -5.33
CA GLY A 25 -17.39 15.02 -4.93
C GLY A 25 -17.19 15.07 -3.41
N ILE A 26 -18.28 15.10 -2.64
CA ILE A 26 -18.22 15.07 -1.17
C ILE A 26 -17.51 13.81 -0.67
N LEU A 27 -17.85 12.64 -1.23
CA LEU A 27 -17.22 11.38 -0.85
C LEU A 27 -15.72 11.38 -1.18
N MET A 28 -15.34 11.87 -2.36
CA MET A 28 -13.93 12.00 -2.75
C MET A 28 -13.16 12.94 -1.81
N THR A 29 -13.74 14.08 -1.43
CA THR A 29 -13.13 15.00 -0.45
C THR A 29 -12.97 14.32 0.92
N LEU A 30 -13.96 13.55 1.37
CA LEU A 30 -13.89 12.82 2.64
C LEU A 30 -12.79 11.76 2.62
N VAL A 31 -12.70 10.96 1.55
CA VAL A 31 -11.65 9.94 1.37
C VAL A 31 -10.26 10.60 1.32
N ALA A 32 -10.10 11.67 0.54
CA ALA A 32 -8.84 12.40 0.45
C ALA A 32 -8.43 13.02 1.81
N GLY A 33 -9.38 13.62 2.53
CA GLY A 33 -9.15 14.17 3.87
C GLY A 33 -8.75 13.10 4.88
N PHE A 34 -9.41 11.93 4.85
CA PHE A 34 -9.06 10.79 5.67
C PHE A 34 -7.64 10.27 5.38
N LEU A 35 -7.30 10.08 4.11
CA LEU A 35 -5.96 9.64 3.71
C LEU A 35 -4.88 10.65 4.10
N ALA A 36 -5.13 11.95 3.93
CA ALA A 36 -4.22 13.02 4.34
C ALA A 36 -4.03 13.01 5.86
N ALA A 37 -5.10 12.83 6.65
CA ALA A 37 -5.02 12.70 8.10
C ALA A 37 -4.20 11.47 8.53
N CYS A 38 -4.39 10.32 7.87
CA CYS A 38 -3.60 9.11 8.10
C CYS A 38 -2.11 9.32 7.78
N ALA A 39 -1.80 9.92 6.63
CA ALA A 39 -0.43 10.22 6.22
C ALA A 39 0.26 11.19 7.20
N TRP A 40 -0.44 12.25 7.59
CA TRP A 40 0.04 13.20 8.60
C TRP A 40 0.27 12.54 9.96
N ALA A 41 -0.65 11.68 10.40
CA ALA A 41 -0.53 10.95 11.64
C ALA A 41 0.67 10.00 11.64
N VAL A 42 0.89 9.27 10.55
CA VAL A 42 2.07 8.40 10.36
C VAL A 42 3.37 9.21 10.42
N TRP A 43 3.41 10.38 9.78
CA TRP A 43 4.58 11.26 9.81
C TRP A 43 4.87 11.78 11.23
N ARG A 44 3.84 12.05 12.03
CA ARG A 44 3.98 12.58 13.39
C ARG A 44 4.08 11.51 14.48
N MET A 45 3.78 10.26 14.16
CA MET A 45 3.81 9.13 15.07
C MET A 45 5.10 9.00 15.91
N PRO A 46 6.33 9.07 15.35
CA PRO A 46 7.55 8.93 16.15
C PRO A 46 7.71 10.02 17.23
N TYR A 47 7.15 11.20 16.99
CA TYR A 47 7.18 12.29 17.96
C TYR A 47 6.15 12.08 19.09
N TRP A 48 4.99 11.49 18.79
CA TRP A 48 3.95 11.22 19.79
C TRP A 48 4.31 10.08 20.72
N THR A 49 5.03 9.06 20.25
CA THR A 49 5.49 7.94 21.10
C THR A 49 6.48 8.37 22.18
N LEU A 50 7.25 9.44 21.96
CA LEU A 50 8.20 9.98 22.94
C LEU A 50 7.52 10.76 24.08
N LYS A 51 6.31 11.29 23.86
CA LYS A 51 5.61 12.14 24.83
C LYS A 51 4.48 11.40 25.52
N GLN A 52 4.63 11.09 26.82
CA GLN A 52 3.63 10.37 27.61
C GLN A 52 2.23 11.02 27.57
N ALA A 53 2.16 12.36 27.56
CA ALA A 53 0.90 13.10 27.49
C ALA A 53 0.07 12.83 26.21
N LYS A 54 0.68 12.34 25.12
CA LYS A 54 0.05 12.15 23.81
C LYS A 54 -0.31 10.69 23.49
N ARG A 55 -0.33 9.80 24.49
CA ARG A 55 -0.63 8.38 24.30
C ARG A 55 -2.01 8.11 23.68
N HIS A 56 -3.01 8.95 23.95
CA HIS A 56 -4.36 8.81 23.40
C HIS A 56 -4.41 8.95 21.87
N TYR A 57 -3.61 9.85 21.27
CA TYR A 57 -3.49 9.96 19.82
C TYR A 57 -2.89 8.68 19.21
N VAL A 58 -1.86 8.12 19.84
CA VAL A 58 -1.22 6.87 19.37
C VAL A 58 -2.16 5.66 19.47
N ALA A 59 -3.11 5.69 20.41
CA ALA A 59 -4.15 4.69 20.54
C ALA A 59 -5.21 4.81 19.44
N ALA A 60 -5.61 6.03 19.06
CA ALA A 60 -6.58 6.25 17.98
C ALA A 60 -6.09 5.71 16.63
N PHE A 61 -4.80 5.87 16.33
CA PHE A 61 -4.19 5.34 15.10
C PHE A 61 -3.72 3.88 15.22
N ARG A 62 -4.27 3.12 16.18
CA ARG A 62 -3.93 1.71 16.34
C ARG A 62 -4.27 0.87 15.10
N PHE A 63 -5.38 1.17 14.43
CA PHE A 63 -5.79 0.46 13.21
C PHE A 63 -4.75 0.53 12.09
N VAL A 64 -3.99 1.62 11.97
CA VAL A 64 -2.96 1.78 10.92
C VAL A 64 -1.70 0.96 11.22
N LYS A 65 -1.39 0.71 12.50
CA LYS A 65 -0.16 0.03 12.93
C LYS A 65 -0.38 -1.45 13.28
N GLU A 66 -1.61 -1.86 13.54
CA GLU A 66 -1.91 -3.21 14.00
C GLU A 66 -1.60 -4.22 12.88
N GLY A 67 -0.84 -5.26 13.20
CA GLY A 67 -0.38 -6.26 12.22
C GLY A 67 0.98 -5.96 11.55
N TYR A 68 1.42 -4.70 11.54
CA TYR A 68 2.68 -4.29 10.87
C TYR A 68 3.90 -4.31 11.81
N ARG A 69 5.08 -4.53 11.23
CA ARG A 69 6.36 -4.41 11.94
C ARG A 69 6.62 -2.96 12.34
N LEU A 70 7.30 -2.79 13.49
CA LEU A 70 7.66 -1.45 13.97
C LEU A 70 8.56 -0.71 12.97
N ASP A 71 9.42 -1.40 12.22
CA ASP A 71 10.29 -0.74 11.23
C ASP A 71 9.51 -0.19 10.02
N SER A 72 8.30 -0.70 9.76
CA SER A 72 7.51 -0.43 8.56
C SER A 72 6.11 0.12 8.91
N TRP A 73 5.98 0.88 10.00
CA TRP A 73 4.69 1.44 10.46
C TRP A 73 4.02 2.34 9.41
N TRP A 74 4.78 2.89 8.48
CA TRP A 74 4.29 3.80 7.45
C TRP A 74 3.57 3.09 6.30
N TYR A 75 3.75 1.76 6.19
CA TYR A 75 3.20 0.95 5.11
C TYR A 75 1.67 0.86 5.10
N GLY A 76 1.02 1.07 6.26
CA GLY A 76 -0.44 1.08 6.34
C GLY A 76 -1.08 2.16 5.43
N VAL A 77 -0.39 3.28 5.16
CA VAL A 77 -0.90 4.35 4.30
C VAL A 77 -0.93 3.93 2.81
N PRO A 78 0.15 3.42 2.21
CA PRO A 78 0.11 2.82 0.87
C PRO A 78 -0.97 1.74 0.68
N VAL A 79 -1.19 0.88 1.69
CA VAL A 79 -2.23 -0.16 1.63
C VAL A 79 -3.62 0.48 1.55
N LEU A 80 -3.91 1.45 2.43
CA LEU A 80 -5.17 2.20 2.40
C LEU A 80 -5.36 2.98 1.10
N LEU A 81 -4.28 3.49 0.52
CA LEU A 81 -4.29 4.22 -0.75
C LEU A 81 -4.57 3.30 -1.95
N THR A 82 -4.21 2.01 -1.86
CA THR A 82 -4.35 1.06 -2.97
C THR A 82 -5.81 0.87 -3.38
N GLY A 83 -6.75 0.81 -2.43
CA GLY A 83 -8.18 0.65 -2.72
C GLY A 83 -8.74 1.78 -3.60
N PRO A 84 -8.64 3.06 -3.17
CA PRO A 84 -9.05 4.20 -3.98
C PRO A 84 -8.31 4.28 -5.32
N LEU A 85 -7.00 3.99 -5.35
CA LEU A 85 -6.24 3.96 -6.59
C LEU A 85 -6.80 2.93 -7.58
N LEU A 86 -7.15 1.72 -7.13
CA LEU A 86 -7.73 0.69 -8.01
C LEU A 86 -9.11 1.07 -8.58
N SER A 87 -9.83 2.01 -7.95
CA SER A 87 -11.08 2.55 -8.50
C SER A 87 -10.88 3.61 -9.58
N LEU A 88 -9.71 4.27 -9.59
CA LEU A 88 -9.38 5.39 -10.48
C LEU A 88 -9.34 5.02 -11.98
N PRO A 89 -8.79 3.86 -12.41
CA PRO A 89 -8.79 3.46 -13.83
C PRO A 89 -10.18 3.50 -14.47
N GLY A 90 -11.21 2.99 -13.78
CA GLY A 90 -12.58 2.97 -14.29
C GLY A 90 -13.19 4.37 -14.44
N LEU A 91 -12.71 5.34 -13.66
CA LEU A 91 -13.14 6.73 -13.74
C LEU A 91 -12.40 7.51 -14.82
N VAL A 92 -11.07 7.39 -14.88
CA VAL A 92 -10.22 8.19 -15.77
C VAL A 92 -10.31 7.73 -17.22
N ALA A 93 -10.42 6.42 -17.44
CA ALA A 93 -10.42 5.84 -18.78
C ALA A 93 -11.72 5.12 -19.09
N ALA A 94 -12.88 5.67 -18.66
CA ALA A 94 -14.18 5.02 -18.80
C ALA A 94 -14.48 4.52 -20.23
N ASP A 95 -14.04 5.28 -21.24
CA ASP A 95 -14.29 4.99 -22.66
C ASP A 95 -13.20 4.12 -23.33
N ASP A 96 -12.03 3.97 -22.72
CA ASP A 96 -10.91 3.22 -23.28
C ASP A 96 -10.48 2.06 -22.35
N PRO A 97 -10.97 0.84 -22.58
CA PRO A 97 -10.63 -0.30 -21.75
C PRO A 97 -9.13 -0.64 -21.85
N ALA A 98 -8.43 -0.23 -22.91
CA ALA A 98 -7.00 -0.47 -23.00
C ALA A 98 -6.24 0.36 -21.95
N SER A 99 -6.57 1.64 -21.83
CA SER A 99 -6.01 2.54 -20.82
C SER A 99 -6.41 2.13 -19.39
N GLN A 100 -7.64 1.65 -19.18
CA GLN A 100 -8.07 1.10 -17.87
C GLN A 100 -7.15 -0.04 -17.42
N MET A 101 -6.88 -1.00 -18.31
CA MET A 101 -6.02 -2.13 -17.99
C MET A 101 -4.58 -1.71 -17.73
N VAL A 102 -4.04 -0.75 -18.49
CA VAL A 102 -2.68 -0.23 -18.27
C VAL A 102 -2.57 0.43 -16.90
N LEU A 103 -3.49 1.33 -16.55
CA LEU A 103 -3.50 1.99 -15.23
C LEU A 103 -3.63 0.98 -14.09
N THR A 104 -4.55 0.02 -14.21
CA THR A 104 -4.73 -1.04 -13.21
C THR A 104 -3.46 -1.87 -13.02
N THR A 105 -2.82 -2.26 -14.13
CA THR A 105 -1.57 -3.03 -14.12
C THR A 105 -0.44 -2.26 -13.43
N LEU A 106 -0.31 -0.95 -13.71
CA LEU A 106 0.71 -0.10 -13.09
C LEU A 106 0.50 0.03 -11.58
N ILE A 107 -0.74 0.21 -11.13
CA ILE A 107 -1.08 0.33 -9.70
C ILE A 107 -0.78 -1.00 -8.97
N LEU A 108 -1.21 -2.13 -9.51
CA LEU A 108 -0.95 -3.45 -8.93
C LEU A 108 0.55 -3.77 -8.89
N PHE A 109 1.28 -3.42 -9.95
CA PHE A 109 2.73 -3.63 -10.00
C PHE A 109 3.47 -2.75 -8.97
N ALA A 110 3.11 -1.48 -8.85
CA ALA A 110 3.68 -0.60 -7.82
C ALA A 110 3.40 -1.12 -6.40
N HIS A 111 2.18 -1.63 -6.15
CA HIS A 111 1.83 -2.24 -4.87
C HIS A 111 2.66 -3.51 -4.60
N LEU A 112 2.81 -4.38 -5.59
CA LEU A 112 3.65 -5.58 -5.50
C LEU A 112 5.11 -5.24 -5.18
N LEU A 113 5.67 -4.24 -5.85
CA LEU A 113 7.03 -3.77 -5.57
C LEU A 113 7.17 -3.28 -4.13
N LEU A 114 6.25 -2.45 -3.64
CA LEU A 114 6.26 -1.98 -2.26
C LEU A 114 6.17 -3.15 -1.27
N LEU A 115 5.31 -4.13 -1.54
CA LEU A 115 5.16 -5.32 -0.70
C LEU A 115 6.47 -6.12 -0.61
N LEU A 116 7.10 -6.37 -1.75
CA LEU A 116 8.34 -7.16 -1.84
C LEU A 116 9.56 -6.43 -1.28
N LEU A 117 9.59 -5.10 -1.35
CA LEU A 117 10.68 -4.30 -0.79
C LEU A 117 10.55 -4.12 0.72
N CYS A 118 9.32 -4.01 1.24
CA CYS A 118 9.10 -3.62 2.64
C CYS A 118 8.80 -4.78 3.60
N TRP A 119 8.25 -5.90 3.11
CA TRP A 119 7.81 -7.04 3.94
C TRP A 119 7.16 -6.61 5.27
N PRO A 120 6.06 -5.83 5.16
CA PRO A 120 5.55 -5.00 6.24
C PRO A 120 4.91 -5.83 7.37
N TRP A 121 4.40 -7.03 7.10
CA TRP A 121 3.66 -7.83 8.08
C TRP A 121 4.59 -8.51 9.08
N LYS A 122 4.18 -8.55 10.35
CA LYS A 122 4.90 -9.29 11.40
C LYS A 122 4.97 -10.79 11.12
N VAL A 123 3.89 -11.34 10.55
CA VAL A 123 3.79 -12.76 10.23
C VAL A 123 4.24 -12.95 8.78
N PRO A 124 5.35 -13.67 8.51
CA PRO A 124 5.90 -13.80 7.16
C PRO A 124 4.94 -14.50 6.20
N VAL A 125 4.11 -15.42 6.70
CA VAL A 125 3.08 -16.12 5.90
C VAL A 125 2.09 -15.13 5.29
N VAL A 126 1.73 -14.04 5.98
CA VAL A 126 0.80 -13.04 5.47
C VAL A 126 1.41 -12.28 4.28
N ASN A 127 2.70 -11.93 4.35
CA ASN A 127 3.41 -11.31 3.21
C ASN A 127 3.38 -12.23 1.97
N VAL A 128 3.58 -13.54 2.16
CA VAL A 128 3.55 -14.52 1.06
C VAL A 128 2.15 -14.61 0.46
N ILE A 129 1.11 -14.71 1.29
CA ILE A 129 -0.29 -14.76 0.82
C ILE A 129 -0.63 -13.51 0.02
N GLU A 130 -0.29 -12.32 0.52
CA GLU A 130 -0.57 -11.06 -0.18
C GLU A 130 0.23 -10.94 -1.47
N THR A 131 1.49 -11.40 -1.48
CA THR A 131 2.32 -11.43 -2.70
C THR A 131 1.69 -12.33 -3.76
N VAL A 132 1.25 -13.53 -3.37
CA VAL A 132 0.57 -14.48 -4.26
C VAL A 132 -0.77 -13.93 -4.76
N ALA A 133 -1.56 -13.29 -3.90
CA ALA A 133 -2.83 -12.69 -4.30
C ALA A 133 -2.64 -11.54 -5.31
N VAL A 134 -1.71 -10.62 -5.04
CA VAL A 134 -1.44 -9.46 -5.90
C VAL A 134 -0.80 -9.91 -7.23
N SER A 135 0.11 -10.87 -7.19
CA SER A 135 0.71 -11.44 -8.42
C SER A 135 -0.33 -12.16 -9.29
N GLY A 136 -1.26 -12.91 -8.71
CA GLY A 136 -2.37 -13.53 -9.43
C GLY A 136 -3.32 -12.49 -10.06
N ALA A 137 -3.63 -11.42 -9.32
CA ALA A 137 -4.42 -10.30 -9.85
C ALA A 137 -3.71 -9.58 -11.00
N LEU A 138 -2.40 -9.34 -10.87
CA LEU A 138 -1.57 -8.72 -11.89
C LEU A 138 -1.47 -9.60 -13.15
N PHE A 139 -1.25 -10.90 -12.98
CA PHE A 139 -1.26 -11.86 -14.09
C PHE A 139 -2.60 -11.83 -14.84
N SER A 140 -3.71 -11.86 -14.09
CA SER A 140 -5.06 -11.78 -14.67
C SER A 140 -5.29 -10.48 -15.45
N ALA A 141 -4.84 -9.34 -14.92
CA ALA A 141 -4.94 -8.04 -15.60
C ALA A 141 -4.11 -7.98 -16.89
N ILE A 142 -2.88 -8.53 -16.87
CA ILE A 142 -2.00 -8.61 -18.04
C ILE A 142 -2.62 -9.52 -19.10
N SER A 143 -3.08 -10.72 -18.73
CA SER A 143 -3.74 -11.66 -19.64
C SER A 143 -4.98 -11.05 -20.26
N ALA A 144 -5.87 -10.46 -19.46
CA ALA A 144 -7.05 -9.75 -19.97
C ALA A 144 -6.66 -8.62 -20.94
N GLY A 145 -5.56 -7.91 -20.64
CA GLY A 145 -4.89 -6.95 -21.50
C GLY A 145 -4.66 -7.47 -22.92
N PHE A 146 -4.03 -8.64 -23.06
CA PHE A 146 -3.67 -9.22 -24.36
C PHE A 146 -4.88 -9.65 -25.20
N PHE A 147 -5.99 -10.01 -24.56
CA PHE A 147 -7.21 -10.44 -25.25
C PHE A 147 -8.16 -9.30 -25.62
N LEU A 148 -7.80 -8.04 -25.33
CA LEU A 148 -8.63 -6.90 -25.72
C LEU A 148 -8.63 -6.69 -27.25
N PRO A 149 -9.82 -6.59 -27.89
CA PRO A 149 -9.89 -6.24 -29.29
C PRO A 149 -9.23 -4.89 -29.56
N PRO A 150 -8.60 -4.69 -30.73
CA PRO A 150 -8.05 -3.39 -31.10
C PRO A 150 -9.17 -2.35 -31.14
N GLY A 151 -9.17 -1.42 -30.19
CA GLY A 151 -10.12 -0.31 -30.13
C GLY A 151 -9.88 0.73 -31.23
N SER A 152 -10.81 1.67 -31.39
CA SER A 152 -10.75 2.77 -32.37
C SER A 152 -9.65 3.81 -32.11
N GLY A 153 -8.86 3.65 -31.04
CA GLY A 153 -7.75 4.54 -30.71
C GLY A 153 -6.68 4.62 -31.80
N THR A 154 -5.90 5.69 -31.79
CA THR A 154 -4.78 5.89 -32.72
C THR A 154 -3.77 4.75 -32.63
N SER A 155 -3.07 4.44 -33.74
CA SER A 155 -2.05 3.39 -33.78
C SER A 155 -0.97 3.58 -32.71
N PHE A 156 -0.67 4.83 -32.36
CA PHE A 156 0.28 5.16 -31.29
C PHE A 156 -0.18 4.69 -29.91
N SER A 157 -1.44 4.98 -29.52
CA SER A 157 -1.97 4.55 -28.22
C SER A 157 -1.93 3.03 -28.05
N ARG A 158 -2.25 2.30 -29.13
CA ARG A 158 -2.19 0.82 -29.13
C ARG A 158 -0.77 0.32 -28.95
N ALA A 159 0.18 0.86 -29.71
CA ALA A 159 1.59 0.48 -29.62
C ALA A 159 2.15 0.76 -28.22
N PHE A 160 1.83 1.92 -27.65
CA PHE A 160 2.23 2.29 -26.30
C PHE A 160 1.65 1.34 -25.26
N ALA A 161 0.34 1.04 -25.30
CA ALA A 161 -0.29 0.12 -24.37
C ALA A 161 0.28 -1.30 -24.45
N MET A 162 0.56 -1.80 -25.66
CA MET A 162 1.21 -3.10 -25.85
C MET A 162 2.62 -3.10 -25.27
N LEU A 163 3.42 -2.06 -25.54
CA LEU A 163 4.78 -1.92 -25.02
C LEU A 163 4.79 -1.84 -23.49
N THR A 164 3.93 -1.04 -22.89
CA THR A 164 3.84 -0.94 -21.42
C THR A 164 3.50 -2.29 -20.81
N ARG A 165 2.54 -3.03 -21.39
CA ARG A 165 2.14 -4.35 -20.89
C ARG A 165 3.26 -5.38 -21.01
N THR A 166 3.99 -5.41 -22.13
CA THR A 166 5.11 -6.36 -22.30
C THR A 166 6.26 -6.05 -21.36
N VAL A 167 6.59 -4.77 -21.15
CA VAL A 167 7.61 -4.35 -20.19
C VAL A 167 7.22 -4.75 -18.76
N VAL A 168 5.97 -4.48 -18.35
CA VAL A 168 5.51 -4.85 -17.01
C VAL A 168 5.44 -6.37 -16.83
N ALA A 169 5.00 -7.12 -17.85
CA ALA A 169 5.02 -8.58 -17.81
C ALA A 169 6.45 -9.13 -17.66
N GLY A 170 7.41 -8.58 -18.39
CA GLY A 170 8.83 -8.93 -18.26
C GLY A 170 9.37 -8.64 -16.86
N ALA A 171 9.11 -7.44 -16.34
CA ALA A 171 9.51 -7.06 -14.97
C ALA A 171 8.86 -7.96 -13.91
N PHE A 172 7.59 -8.30 -14.07
CA PHE A 172 6.87 -9.23 -13.20
C PHE A 172 7.49 -10.63 -13.19
N CYS A 173 7.88 -11.16 -14.36
CA CYS A 173 8.58 -12.44 -14.45
C CYS A 173 9.92 -12.40 -13.70
N LEU A 174 10.71 -11.35 -13.88
CA LEU A 174 11.99 -11.18 -13.17
C LEU A 174 11.79 -11.13 -11.65
N VAL A 175 10.83 -10.33 -11.19
CA VAL A 175 10.48 -10.19 -9.77
C VAL A 175 10.00 -11.53 -9.19
N SER A 176 9.19 -12.28 -9.94
CA SER A 176 8.70 -13.59 -9.52
C SER A 176 9.82 -14.62 -9.41
N VAL A 177 10.78 -14.62 -10.34
CA VAL A 177 11.97 -15.47 -10.28
C VAL A 177 12.82 -15.11 -9.06
N MET A 178 13.10 -13.83 -8.84
CA MET A 178 13.84 -13.38 -7.65
C MET A 178 13.16 -13.80 -6.35
N PHE A 179 11.82 -13.69 -6.29
CA PHE A 179 11.04 -14.12 -5.14
C PHE A 179 11.15 -15.63 -4.90
N VAL A 180 11.00 -16.46 -5.95
CA VAL A 180 11.14 -17.91 -5.85
C VAL A 180 12.55 -18.32 -5.44
N CYS A 181 13.59 -17.71 -6.02
CA CYS A 181 14.98 -17.94 -5.62
C CYS A 181 15.19 -17.58 -4.14
N GLY A 182 14.70 -16.43 -3.69
CA GLY A 182 14.77 -16.04 -2.28
C GLY A 182 14.05 -17.02 -1.33
N LEU A 183 12.90 -17.56 -1.75
CA LEU A 183 12.21 -18.59 -0.97
C LEU A 183 12.99 -19.91 -0.91
N ILE A 184 13.62 -20.30 -2.02
CA ILE A 184 14.47 -21.50 -2.08
C ILE A 184 15.68 -21.32 -1.17
N GLU A 185 16.39 -20.19 -1.27
CA GLU A 185 17.53 -19.87 -0.40
C GLU A 185 17.13 -19.92 1.08
N CYS A 186 15.99 -19.34 1.45
CA CYS A 186 15.52 -19.40 2.83
C CYS A 186 15.10 -20.78 3.32
N LYS A 187 14.67 -21.67 2.42
CA LYS A 187 14.48 -23.08 2.77
C LYS A 187 15.80 -23.83 2.90
N CYS A 188 16.76 -23.58 2.01
CA CYS A 188 18.03 -24.30 1.96
C CYS A 188 19.01 -23.89 3.07
N TYR A 189 19.08 -22.60 3.43
CA TYR A 189 20.07 -22.08 4.38
C TYR A 189 19.67 -22.18 5.85
N GLY A 190 18.50 -22.74 6.15
CA GLY A 190 18.04 -22.87 7.53
C GLY A 190 17.57 -21.56 8.15
N ARG A 191 16.62 -21.70 9.08
CA ARG A 191 15.71 -20.68 9.62
C ARG A 191 16.35 -19.48 10.33
N SER A 192 17.66 -19.46 10.52
CA SER A 192 18.28 -18.61 11.54
C SER A 192 18.56 -17.17 11.09
N GLN A 193 18.75 -16.85 9.81
CA GLN A 193 19.10 -15.48 9.38
C GLN A 193 18.63 -15.03 7.98
N CYS A 194 17.46 -15.46 7.50
CA CYS A 194 16.83 -14.79 6.36
C CYS A 194 16.26 -13.41 6.75
N ARG A 195 17.15 -12.47 7.07
CA ARG A 195 16.81 -11.06 7.23
C ARG A 195 16.86 -10.41 5.85
N PHE A 196 15.88 -10.75 5.00
CA PHE A 196 15.68 -10.19 3.65
C PHE A 196 15.19 -8.73 3.69
N VAL A 197 15.62 -7.97 4.70
CA VAL A 197 15.20 -6.58 4.93
C VAL A 197 16.43 -5.72 4.63
N PRO A 198 16.40 -4.89 3.58
CA PRO A 198 17.41 -3.84 3.40
C PRO A 198 17.55 -3.09 4.72
N GLN A 199 18.74 -3.07 5.31
CA GLN A 199 18.95 -2.32 6.55
C GLN A 199 18.65 -0.85 6.27
N VAL A 200 17.50 -0.37 6.76
CA VAL A 200 17.20 1.06 6.83
C VAL A 200 18.34 1.72 7.61
N PRO A 201 18.91 2.83 7.13
CA PRO A 201 20.11 3.44 7.72
C PRO A 201 19.93 3.68 9.23
N ARG A 202 20.95 3.28 10.01
CA ARG A 202 20.98 3.20 11.48
C ARG A 202 20.64 4.48 12.25
N VAL A 203 20.50 5.62 11.58
CA VAL A 203 20.28 6.95 12.20
C VAL A 203 19.05 6.96 13.12
N GLN A 204 18.05 6.13 12.86
CA GLN A 204 16.83 6.07 13.67
C GLN A 204 16.90 5.06 14.85
N GLN A 205 17.83 4.10 14.82
CA GLN A 205 18.02 3.12 15.89
C GLN A 205 18.71 3.70 17.11
N ASP A 206 19.64 4.64 16.92
CA ASP A 206 20.40 5.23 18.02
C ASP A 206 19.53 6.12 18.92
N CYS A 207 18.50 6.79 18.36
CA CYS A 207 17.52 7.54 19.16
C CYS A 207 16.66 6.64 20.07
N LEU A 208 16.30 5.44 19.62
CA LEU A 208 15.50 4.50 20.40
C LEU A 208 16.31 3.86 21.54
N LEU A 209 17.56 3.51 21.28
CA LEU A 209 18.44 2.90 22.29
C LEU A 209 18.88 3.89 23.38
N THR A 210 19.13 5.15 23.01
CA THR A 210 19.54 6.19 23.98
C THR A 210 18.38 6.61 24.90
N THR A 211 17.13 6.43 24.47
CA THR A 211 15.94 6.78 25.27
C THR A 211 15.51 5.64 26.20
N GLY A 212 15.67 4.37 25.79
CA GLY A 212 15.35 3.20 26.61
C GLY A 212 16.22 3.08 27.87
N SER A 213 17.51 3.42 27.77
CA SER A 213 18.43 3.39 28.92
C SER A 213 18.12 4.45 29.99
N ARG A 214 17.56 5.61 29.61
CA ARG A 214 17.08 6.61 30.59
C ARG A 214 15.81 6.18 31.31
N PHE A 215 14.94 5.41 30.65
CA PHE A 215 13.69 4.96 31.25
C PHE A 215 13.90 3.86 32.29
N LEU A 216 14.89 2.98 32.10
CA LEU A 216 15.26 1.95 33.08
C LEU A 216 15.98 2.53 34.30
N ARG A 217 16.75 3.62 34.15
CA ARG A 217 17.43 4.28 35.28
C ARG A 217 16.50 5.03 36.24
N SER A 218 15.29 5.41 35.80
CA SER A 218 14.34 6.14 36.64
C SER A 218 13.43 5.24 37.49
N ARG A 219 13.66 3.92 37.50
CA ARG A 219 12.81 2.94 38.18
C ARG A 219 13.56 2.11 39.22
N GLU A 220 14.65 2.64 39.77
CA GLU A 220 15.17 2.15 41.06
C GLU A 220 14.35 2.81 42.18
N PRO A 221 13.49 2.06 42.88
CA PRO A 221 12.86 2.56 44.09
C PRO A 221 13.96 2.75 45.14
N GLY A 222 14.13 4.00 45.60
CA GLY A 222 14.97 4.28 46.74
C GLY A 222 14.52 3.41 47.92
N THR A 223 15.40 2.53 48.36
CA THR A 223 15.34 1.86 49.65
C THR A 223 15.27 2.93 50.73
N SER A 224 14.08 3.10 51.32
CA SER A 224 13.88 3.89 52.51
C SER A 224 14.62 3.23 53.68
N GLU A 225 15.71 3.85 54.10
CA GLU A 225 16.35 3.59 55.39
C GLU A 225 15.35 3.90 56.51
N GLU A 226 15.14 2.93 57.39
CA GLU A 226 14.32 3.03 58.59
C GLU A 226 15.23 3.46 59.76
N PRO A 227 15.01 4.62 60.40
CA PRO A 227 15.79 5.03 61.55
C PRO A 227 15.25 4.36 62.83
N SER A 228 16.20 3.82 63.58
CA SER A 228 16.13 3.20 64.92
C SER A 228 15.43 4.02 65.99
#